data_AF-A0A932QIQ6-F1
#
_entry.id   AF-A0A932QIQ6-F1
#
_cell.length_a   1.000
_cell.length_b   1.000
_cell.length_c   1.000
_cell.angle_alpha   90.00
_cell.angle_beta   90.00
_cell.angle_gamma   90.00
#
_symmetry.space_group_name_H-M   'P 1'
#
loop_
_entity.id
_entity.type
_entity.pdbx_description
1 polymer ?
#
loop_
_entity_poly.entity_id
_entity_poly.type
_entity_poly.pdbx_seq_one_letter_code
_entity_poly.pdbx_strand_id
1 'polypeptide(L)'
;MPGIRDHLQPLELLDLQKCDTVGKIVDGLSRCSFGGRMLGEVCATIEGWVRRGHHVSLVYDGHNDSPLAKLLYNLEVQWGFSLLNSSSLTQYNRSHGSIDKLIAVGHVDERYFNELCECDDIIFINGCGVAKLGQIRDGYFPNAIFADPMYVLPILNMVLEERVGEGFTTAKDLMWRLRTQGGLAQEVAHGYRTLKGMVD
;
A
#
# COMPACT_ATOMS: atom_id res chain seq x y z
N MET A 1 12.57 -8.51 15.75
CA MET A 1 12.05 -8.32 14.38
C MET A 1 10.72 -9.04 14.24
N PRO A 2 9.57 -8.38 14.47
CA PRO A 2 8.26 -8.97 14.24
C PRO A 2 7.65 -8.34 12.97
N GLY A 3 7.63 -9.06 11.85
CA GLY A 3 6.98 -8.55 10.63
C GLY A 3 7.17 -9.39 9.39
N ILE A 4 8.23 -10.19 9.32
CA ILE A 4 8.44 -11.13 8.21
C ILE A 4 7.81 -12.46 8.62
N ARG A 5 6.83 -12.95 7.83
CA ARG A 5 6.41 -14.35 7.95
C ARG A 5 7.61 -15.20 7.52
N ASP A 6 8.26 -15.87 8.48
CA ASP A 6 9.43 -16.74 8.21
C ASP A 6 9.10 -17.92 7.28
N HIS A 7 7.82 -18.16 7.00
CA HIS A 7 7.34 -19.17 6.07
C HIS A 7 6.31 -18.59 5.10
N LEU A 8 6.66 -18.53 3.82
CA LEU A 8 5.72 -18.21 2.75
C LEU A 8 4.70 -19.35 2.63
N GLN A 9 3.41 -19.02 2.75
CA GLN A 9 2.36 -19.99 2.43
C GLN A 9 2.43 -20.38 0.94
N PRO A 10 2.05 -21.62 0.60
CA PRO A 10 1.93 -22.09 -0.78
C PRO A 10 1.04 -21.16 -1.61
N LEU A 11 1.33 -21.10 -2.91
CA LEU A 11 0.52 -20.32 -3.83
C LEU A 11 -0.82 -21.02 -4.10
N GLU A 12 -1.90 -20.26 -4.09
CA GLU A 12 -3.25 -20.71 -4.35
C GLU A 12 -3.87 -19.90 -5.50
N LEU A 13 -4.79 -20.53 -6.25
CA LEU A 13 -5.61 -19.83 -7.22
C LEU A 13 -6.69 -19.02 -6.50
N LEU A 14 -6.88 -17.77 -6.90
CA LEU A 14 -7.96 -16.93 -6.39
C LEU A 14 -9.31 -17.40 -6.95
N ASP A 15 -10.18 -17.87 -6.08
CA ASP A 15 -11.56 -18.19 -6.41
C ASP A 15 -12.47 -16.98 -6.14
N LEU A 16 -12.63 -16.14 -7.17
CA LEU A 16 -13.46 -14.93 -7.08
C LEU A 16 -14.93 -15.21 -6.73
N GLN A 17 -15.45 -16.42 -7.00
CA GLN A 17 -16.83 -16.75 -6.65
C GLN A 17 -17.04 -16.83 -5.13
N LYS A 18 -15.97 -17.05 -4.36
CA LYS A 18 -16.00 -17.08 -2.90
C LYS A 18 -15.69 -15.72 -2.25
N CYS A 19 -15.38 -14.71 -3.06
CA CYS A 19 -15.04 -13.37 -2.58
C CYS A 19 -16.25 -12.43 -2.77
N ASP A 20 -17.06 -12.29 -1.73
CA ASP A 20 -18.20 -11.36 -1.67
C ASP A 20 -17.79 -9.92 -1.30
N THR A 21 -16.61 -9.75 -0.69
CA THR A 21 -16.07 -8.43 -0.29
C THR A 21 -14.69 -8.15 -0.84
N VAL A 22 -14.31 -6.87 -0.88
CA VAL A 22 -12.94 -6.46 -1.26
C VAL A 22 -11.92 -7.04 -0.31
N GLY A 23 -12.21 -7.06 1.00
CA GLY A 23 -11.36 -7.69 1.99
C GLY A 23 -11.10 -9.16 1.72
N LYS A 24 -12.10 -9.94 1.25
CA LYS A 24 -11.89 -11.34 0.85
C LYS A 24 -11.10 -11.48 -0.45
N ILE A 25 -11.29 -10.59 -1.41
CA ILE A 25 -10.46 -10.55 -2.64
C ILE A 25 -9.00 -10.34 -2.25
N VAL A 26 -8.71 -9.31 -1.45
CA VAL A 26 -7.35 -8.97 -1.02
C VAL A 26 -6.73 -10.05 -0.15
N ASP A 27 -7.53 -10.71 0.71
CA ASP A 27 -7.06 -11.87 1.47
C ASP A 27 -6.65 -13.02 0.54
N GLY A 28 -7.47 -13.36 -0.45
CA GLY A 28 -7.11 -14.38 -1.44
C GLY A 28 -5.86 -14.00 -2.26
N LEU A 29 -5.72 -12.71 -2.60
CA LEU A 29 -4.52 -12.20 -3.28
C LEU A 29 -3.24 -12.37 -2.44
N SER A 30 -3.32 -12.36 -1.10
CA SER A 30 -2.16 -12.61 -0.22
C SER A 30 -1.55 -14.02 -0.40
N ARG A 31 -2.29 -14.94 -1.02
CA ARG A 31 -1.83 -16.30 -1.36
C ARG A 31 -1.58 -16.49 -2.85
N CYS A 32 -1.78 -15.46 -3.66
CA CYS A 32 -1.45 -15.48 -5.09
C CYS A 32 0.02 -15.15 -5.33
N SER A 33 0.48 -15.23 -6.58
CA SER A 33 1.83 -14.83 -6.97
C SER A 33 1.96 -13.31 -7.19
N PHE A 34 3.18 -12.78 -7.08
CA PHE A 34 3.56 -11.42 -7.50
C PHE A 34 2.74 -10.30 -6.83
N GLY A 35 2.23 -9.34 -7.61
CA GLY A 35 1.59 -8.11 -7.11
C GLY A 35 0.38 -8.34 -6.22
N GLY A 36 -0.37 -9.43 -6.44
CA GLY A 36 -1.46 -9.83 -5.55
C GLY A 36 -0.96 -10.09 -4.12
N ARG A 37 0.16 -10.80 -3.99
CA ARG A 37 0.78 -11.11 -2.70
C ARG A 37 1.24 -9.85 -1.99
N MET A 38 1.94 -8.98 -2.73
CA MET A 38 2.43 -7.69 -2.23
C MET A 38 1.28 -6.88 -1.62
N LEU A 39 0.18 -6.73 -2.37
CA LEU A 39 -1.01 -6.01 -1.91
C LEU A 39 -1.63 -6.64 -0.66
N GLY A 40 -1.87 -7.95 -0.69
CA GLY A 40 -2.50 -8.66 0.42
C GLY A 40 -1.68 -8.62 1.71
N GLU A 41 -0.37 -8.85 1.62
CA GLU A 41 0.53 -8.81 2.78
C GLU A 41 0.67 -7.39 3.34
N VAL A 42 0.86 -6.38 2.49
CA VAL A 42 0.95 -4.98 2.94
C VAL A 42 -0.35 -4.52 3.59
N CYS A 43 -1.52 -4.85 3.02
CA CYS A 43 -2.81 -4.55 3.64
C CYS A 43 -2.94 -5.21 5.02
N ALA A 44 -2.53 -6.48 5.17
CA ALA A 44 -2.55 -7.17 6.45
C ALA A 44 -1.57 -6.57 7.47
N THR A 45 -0.39 -6.11 7.03
CA THR A 45 0.58 -5.43 7.90
C THR A 45 0.03 -4.11 8.41
N ILE A 46 -0.53 -3.28 7.53
CA ILE A 46 -1.11 -1.98 7.90
C ILE A 46 -2.33 -2.18 8.80
N GLU A 47 -3.22 -3.12 8.47
CA GLU A 47 -4.34 -3.51 9.36
C GLU A 47 -3.83 -3.85 10.77
N GLY A 48 -2.78 -4.67 10.87
CA GLY A 48 -2.16 -5.03 12.13
C GLY A 48 -1.57 -3.85 12.88
N TRP A 49 -1.02 -2.85 12.19
CA TRP A 49 -0.57 -1.60 12.83
C TRP A 49 -1.74 -0.81 13.40
N VAL A 50 -2.80 -0.60 12.61
CA VAL A 50 -3.98 0.16 13.02
C VAL A 50 -4.68 -0.52 14.21
N ARG A 51 -4.91 -1.83 14.16
CA ARG A 51 -5.58 -2.58 15.25
C ARG A 51 -4.82 -2.53 16.57
N ARG A 52 -3.48 -2.48 16.52
CA ARG A 52 -2.62 -2.37 17.70
C ARG A 52 -2.46 -0.93 18.19
N GLY A 53 -3.10 0.04 17.55
CA GLY A 53 -3.03 1.44 17.91
C GLY A 53 -1.66 2.07 17.65
N HIS A 54 -0.86 1.51 16.73
CA HIS A 54 0.39 2.17 16.33
C HIS A 54 0.06 3.45 15.57
N HIS A 55 0.86 4.48 15.83
CA HIS A 55 0.81 5.71 15.05
C HIS A 55 1.50 5.49 13.70
N VAL A 56 0.75 5.64 12.60
CA VAL A 56 1.24 5.46 11.23
C VAL A 56 1.46 6.84 10.59
N SER A 57 2.62 7.04 10.00
CA SER A 57 2.91 8.23 9.21
C SER A 57 2.93 7.93 7.72
N LEU A 58 2.37 8.83 6.92
CA LEU A 58 2.40 8.82 5.47
C LEU A 58 3.45 9.83 5.01
N VAL A 59 4.35 9.44 4.12
CA VAL A 59 5.31 10.36 3.48
C VAL A 59 4.97 10.51 2.01
N TYR A 60 4.77 11.76 1.60
CA TYR A 60 4.45 12.13 0.23
C TYR A 60 5.09 13.48 -0.12
N ASP A 61 5.89 13.49 -1.19
CA ASP A 61 6.61 14.69 -1.67
C ASP A 61 5.95 15.34 -2.90
N GLY A 62 4.83 14.79 -3.37
CA GLY A 62 4.14 15.34 -4.53
C GLY A 62 3.30 16.58 -4.20
N HIS A 63 2.59 17.10 -5.21
CA HIS A 63 1.85 18.35 -5.06
C HIS A 63 0.63 18.20 -4.13
N ASN A 64 0.44 19.12 -3.19
CA ASN A 64 -0.66 19.07 -2.21
C ASN A 64 -2.07 19.14 -2.82
N ASP A 65 -2.21 19.74 -4.01
CA ASP A 65 -3.50 19.82 -4.72
C ASP A 65 -3.79 18.61 -5.63
N SER A 66 -2.87 17.65 -5.69
CA SER A 66 -3.02 16.45 -6.53
C SER A 66 -4.17 15.56 -6.05
N PRO A 67 -4.78 14.76 -6.95
CA PRO A 67 -5.75 13.73 -6.54
C PRO A 67 -5.21 12.77 -5.48
N LEU A 68 -3.91 12.43 -5.55
CA LEU A 68 -3.25 11.56 -4.59
C LEU A 68 -3.16 12.20 -3.19
N ALA A 69 -2.80 13.48 -3.11
CA ALA A 69 -2.77 14.20 -1.84
C ALA A 69 -4.15 14.22 -1.15
N LYS A 70 -5.23 14.40 -1.92
CA LYS A 70 -6.61 14.35 -1.38
C LYS A 70 -6.94 12.97 -0.80
N LEU A 71 -6.48 11.91 -1.46
CA LEU A 71 -6.67 10.55 -0.98
C LEU A 71 -5.89 10.28 0.32
N LEU A 72 -4.65 10.78 0.39
CA LEU A 72 -3.83 10.69 1.61
C LEU A 72 -4.43 11.47 2.77
N TYR A 73 -4.95 12.67 2.52
CA TYR A 73 -5.66 13.46 3.53
C TYR A 73 -6.89 12.74 4.07
N ASN A 74 -7.64 12.04 3.22
CA ASN A 74 -8.76 11.23 3.68
C ASN A 74 -8.30 10.10 4.62
N LEU A 75 -7.16 9.46 4.33
CA LEU A 75 -6.59 8.43 5.22
C LEU A 75 -6.14 9.02 6.55
N GLU A 76 -5.53 10.21 6.53
CA GLU A 76 -5.17 10.96 7.74
C GLU A 76 -6.40 11.25 8.61
N VAL A 77 -7.46 11.80 8.02
CA VAL A 77 -8.70 12.13 8.75
C VAL A 77 -9.42 10.89 9.25
N GLN A 78 -9.52 9.84 8.43
CA GLN A 78 -10.33 8.65 8.74
C GLN A 78 -9.62 7.70 9.71
N TRP A 79 -8.30 7.57 9.61
CA TRP A 79 -7.53 6.58 10.37
C TRP A 79 -6.54 7.19 11.36
N GLY A 80 -6.46 8.52 11.43
CA GLY A 80 -5.55 9.24 12.32
C GLY A 80 -4.08 9.12 11.90
N PHE A 81 -3.81 8.86 10.62
CA PHE A 81 -2.44 8.84 10.11
C PHE A 81 -1.88 10.26 10.06
N SER A 82 -0.57 10.43 10.24
CA SER A 82 0.06 11.75 10.09
C SER A 82 0.65 11.90 8.68
N LEU A 83 0.20 12.89 7.91
CA LEU A 83 0.77 13.19 6.60
C LEU A 83 1.97 14.12 6.71
N LEU A 84 3.11 13.67 6.19
CA LEU A 84 4.38 14.39 6.18
C LEU A 84 4.95 14.44 4.75
N ASN A 85 5.80 15.42 4.49
CA ASN A 85 6.76 15.34 3.38
C ASN A 85 8.12 14.90 3.94
N SER A 86 9.06 14.53 3.06
CA SER A 86 10.38 14.02 3.44
C SER A 86 11.23 15.02 4.25
N SER A 87 11.04 16.32 4.02
CA SER A 87 11.73 17.35 4.81
C SER A 87 11.20 17.42 6.26
N SER A 88 9.87 17.33 6.43
CA SER A 88 9.22 17.29 7.74
C SER A 88 9.55 16.00 8.50
N LEU A 89 9.64 14.87 7.79
CA LEU A 89 10.13 13.61 8.36
C LEU A 89 11.55 13.78 8.92
N THR A 90 12.46 14.36 8.14
CA THR A 90 13.84 14.56 8.55
C THR A 90 13.91 15.44 9.80
N GLN A 91 13.12 16.51 9.85
CA GLN A 91 13.02 17.36 11.03
C GLN A 91 12.48 16.59 12.24
N TYR A 92 11.42 15.79 12.04
CA TYR A 92 10.83 14.96 13.09
C TYR A 92 11.85 13.99 13.68
N ASN A 93 12.55 13.24 12.82
CA ASN A 93 13.54 12.23 13.24
C ASN A 93 14.67 12.84 14.07
N ARG A 94 15.12 14.05 13.72
CA ARG A 94 16.15 14.77 14.48
C ARG A 94 15.68 15.20 15.87
N SER A 95 14.41 15.51 16.04
CA SER A 95 13.86 16.04 17.29
C SER A 95 13.26 14.96 18.21
N HIS A 96 12.71 13.89 17.65
CA HIS A 96 11.91 12.90 18.39
C HIS A 96 12.41 11.46 18.22
N GLY A 97 13.45 11.23 17.40
CA GLY A 97 13.89 9.89 17.02
C GLY A 97 13.09 9.32 15.84
N SER A 98 13.44 8.12 15.39
CA SER A 98 12.83 7.50 14.21
C SER A 98 11.32 7.27 14.40
N ILE A 99 10.56 7.56 13.35
CA ILE A 99 9.18 7.08 13.23
C ILE A 99 9.15 5.55 13.27
N ASP A 100 8.20 5.00 14.03
CA ASP A 100 7.99 3.56 14.19
C ASP A 100 7.39 2.94 12.91
N LYS A 101 6.20 3.41 12.48
CA LYS A 101 5.47 2.88 11.32
C LYS A 101 5.34 3.92 10.22
N LEU A 102 5.93 3.64 9.07
CA LEU A 102 5.98 4.59 7.96
C LEU A 102 5.46 3.98 6.66
N ILE A 103 4.71 4.76 5.89
CA ILE A 103 4.30 4.42 4.53
C ILE A 103 4.78 5.52 3.59
N ALA A 104 5.76 5.21 2.76
CA ALA A 104 6.27 6.09 1.71
C ALA A 104 5.44 5.91 0.43
N VAL A 105 4.80 6.97 -0.04
CA VAL A 105 3.81 6.93 -1.13
C VAL A 105 4.29 7.74 -2.33
N GLY A 106 4.23 7.13 -3.51
CA GLY A 106 4.57 7.76 -4.77
C GLY A 106 6.07 7.96 -4.94
N HIS A 107 6.45 9.05 -5.63
CA HIS A 107 7.85 9.41 -5.77
C HIS A 107 8.35 10.05 -4.47
N VAL A 108 9.43 9.50 -3.95
CA VAL A 108 10.16 10.07 -2.83
C VAL A 108 11.43 10.71 -3.35
N ASP A 109 11.73 11.91 -2.87
CA ASP A 109 12.98 12.58 -3.17
C ASP A 109 14.20 11.78 -2.67
N GLU A 110 15.08 11.42 -3.60
CA GLU A 110 16.30 10.63 -3.35
C GLU A 110 17.19 11.24 -2.26
N ARG A 111 17.14 12.58 -2.09
CA ARG A 111 17.93 13.29 -1.08
C ARG A 111 17.63 12.86 0.34
N TYR A 112 16.42 12.34 0.60
CA TYR A 112 15.96 11.91 1.93
C TYR A 112 15.77 10.39 2.02
N PHE A 113 16.21 9.65 1.00
CA PHE A 113 15.98 8.21 0.94
C PHE A 113 16.69 7.43 2.07
N ASN A 114 17.86 7.91 2.49
CA ASN A 114 18.59 7.28 3.59
C ASN A 114 17.83 7.40 4.91
N GLU A 115 17.30 8.57 5.21
CA GLU A 115 16.50 8.86 6.40
C GLU A 115 15.22 8.01 6.44
N LEU A 116 14.59 7.77 5.30
CA LEU A 116 13.47 6.84 5.18
C LEU A 116 13.89 5.40 5.48
N CYS A 117 15.06 5.01 4.99
CA CYS A 117 15.60 3.68 5.23
C CYS A 117 16.05 3.45 6.67
N GLU A 118 16.23 4.49 7.49
CA GLU A 118 16.48 4.35 8.92
C GLU A 118 15.24 3.92 9.71
N CYS A 119 14.03 4.12 9.17
CA CYS A 119 12.82 3.63 9.80
C CYS A 119 12.77 2.09 9.82
N ASP A 120 12.41 1.53 10.97
CA ASP A 120 12.38 0.10 11.22
C ASP A 120 11.31 -0.59 10.36
N ASP A 121 10.08 -0.10 10.44
CA ASP A 121 8.92 -0.65 9.75
C ASP A 121 8.38 0.34 8.70
N ILE A 122 9.01 0.30 7.53
CA ILE A 122 8.64 1.12 6.37
C ILE A 122 7.99 0.28 5.27
N ILE A 123 6.86 0.76 4.75
CA ILE A 123 6.18 0.24 3.57
C ILE A 123 6.33 1.23 2.41
N PHE A 124 6.68 0.74 1.23
CA PHE A 124 6.71 1.54 0.01
C PHE A 124 5.50 1.25 -0.88
N ILE A 125 4.81 2.28 -1.34
CA ILE A 125 3.72 2.17 -2.33
C ILE A 125 4.03 3.13 -3.47
N ASN A 126 4.56 2.63 -4.58
CA ASN A 126 4.98 3.47 -5.70
C ASN A 126 5.00 2.70 -7.02
N GLY A 127 4.86 3.38 -8.16
CA GLY A 127 4.94 2.75 -9.48
C GLY A 127 6.36 2.61 -10.04
N CYS A 128 7.40 3.09 -9.32
CA CYS A 128 8.76 3.23 -9.84
C CYS A 128 9.75 2.15 -9.34
N GLY A 129 9.31 1.19 -8.53
CA GLY A 129 10.17 0.09 -8.05
C GLY A 129 11.09 0.48 -6.89
N VAL A 130 10.81 1.59 -6.19
CA VAL A 130 11.63 2.07 -5.08
C VAL A 130 11.27 1.31 -3.80
N ALA A 131 12.26 0.72 -3.13
CA ALA A 131 12.11 0.03 -1.85
C ALA A 131 13.44 0.01 -1.07
N LYS A 132 13.38 -0.23 0.24
CA LYS A 132 14.58 -0.36 1.09
C LYS A 132 15.37 -1.61 0.72
N LEU A 133 16.69 -1.53 0.82
CA LEU A 133 17.58 -2.68 0.59
C LEU A 133 17.17 -3.86 1.51
N GLY A 134 17.03 -5.07 0.94
CA GLY A 134 16.53 -6.25 1.65
C GLY A 134 15.03 -6.50 1.54
N GLN A 135 14.27 -5.50 1.06
CA GLN A 135 12.88 -5.67 0.58
C GLN A 135 12.81 -6.09 -0.88
N ILE A 136 13.94 -6.13 -1.59
CA ILE A 136 14.03 -6.75 -2.91
C ILE A 136 14.67 -8.12 -2.71
N ARG A 137 13.87 -9.18 -2.80
CA ARG A 137 14.31 -10.59 -2.74
C ARG A 137 13.86 -11.29 -4.02
N ASP A 138 14.46 -12.44 -4.33
CA ASP A 138 14.21 -13.22 -5.55
C ASP A 138 12.70 -13.47 -5.79
N GLY A 139 12.03 -12.55 -6.50
CA GLY A 139 10.60 -12.58 -6.78
C GLY A 139 9.67 -12.25 -5.60
N TYR A 140 10.18 -11.80 -4.44
CA TYR A 140 9.40 -11.46 -3.25
C TYR A 140 9.77 -10.08 -2.70
N PHE A 141 8.75 -9.25 -2.46
CA PHE A 141 8.94 -7.86 -2.04
C PHE A 141 8.17 -7.55 -0.75
N PRO A 142 8.73 -7.88 0.43
CA PRO A 142 8.05 -7.59 1.69
C PRO A 142 7.95 -6.07 1.90
N ASN A 143 6.80 -5.63 2.42
CA ASN A 143 6.56 -4.21 2.72
C ASN A 143 6.77 -3.28 1.51
N ALA A 144 6.46 -3.74 0.30
CA ALA A 144 6.47 -2.91 -0.89
C ALA A 144 5.32 -3.30 -1.83
N ILE A 145 4.76 -2.30 -2.53
CA ILE A 145 3.81 -2.48 -3.64
C ILE A 145 4.30 -1.62 -4.80
N PHE A 146 4.57 -2.28 -5.93
CA PHE A 146 5.01 -1.62 -7.17
C PHE A 146 3.86 -1.39 -8.14
N ALA A 147 2.96 -0.47 -7.81
CA ALA A 147 1.78 -0.13 -8.60
C ALA A 147 1.40 1.35 -8.37
N ASP A 148 0.46 1.88 -9.17
CA ASP A 148 -0.03 3.23 -9.01
C ASP A 148 -0.67 3.42 -7.60
N PRO A 149 -0.19 4.36 -6.76
CA PRO A 149 -0.82 4.66 -5.49
C PRO A 149 -2.30 5.02 -5.59
N MET A 150 -2.73 5.62 -6.72
CA MET A 150 -4.13 5.93 -6.98
C MET A 150 -5.01 4.69 -7.15
N TYR A 151 -4.41 3.52 -7.39
CA TYR A 151 -5.08 2.23 -7.40
C TYR A 151 -4.97 1.49 -6.06
N VAL A 152 -3.80 1.54 -5.43
CA VAL A 152 -3.51 0.79 -4.20
C VAL A 152 -4.23 1.38 -2.98
N LEU A 153 -4.14 2.70 -2.79
CA LEU A 153 -4.66 3.34 -1.59
C LEU A 153 -6.19 3.25 -1.45
N PRO A 154 -7.01 3.33 -2.52
CA PRO A 154 -8.45 3.07 -2.40
C PRO A 154 -8.75 1.65 -1.93
N ILE A 155 -8.01 0.65 -2.42
CA ILE A 155 -8.16 -0.75 -1.99
C ILE A 155 -7.78 -0.87 -0.51
N LEU A 156 -6.64 -0.30 -0.12
CA LEU A 156 -6.21 -0.27 1.28
C LEU A 156 -7.29 0.35 2.18
N ASN A 157 -7.85 1.50 1.78
CA ASN A 157 -8.90 2.15 2.55
C ASN A 157 -10.13 1.26 2.72
N MET A 158 -10.59 0.59 1.66
CA MET A 158 -11.73 -0.32 1.70
C MET A 158 -11.45 -1.55 2.58
N VAL A 159 -10.23 -2.08 2.55
CA VAL A 159 -9.83 -3.18 3.43
C VAL A 159 -9.85 -2.75 4.89
N LEU A 160 -9.34 -1.55 5.21
CA LEU A 160 -9.39 -1.02 6.57
C LEU A 160 -10.84 -0.74 7.01
N GLU A 161 -11.68 -0.19 6.13
CA GLU A 161 -13.11 0.04 6.38
C GLU A 161 -13.83 -1.27 6.76
N GLU A 162 -13.58 -2.35 6.02
CA GLU A 162 -14.20 -3.66 6.29
C GLU A 162 -13.67 -4.33 7.55
N ARG A 163 -12.36 -4.28 7.76
CA ARG A 163 -11.72 -5.12 8.77
C ARG A 163 -11.60 -4.41 10.10
N VAL A 164 -11.20 -3.14 10.09
CA VAL A 164 -11.01 -2.34 11.31
C VAL A 164 -12.26 -1.54 11.64
N GLY A 165 -12.94 -1.02 10.62
CA GLY A 165 -14.25 -0.39 10.78
C GLY A 165 -15.40 -1.40 10.86
N GLU A 166 -16.61 -0.89 10.65
CA GLU A 166 -17.85 -1.68 10.53
C GLU A 166 -18.36 -1.71 9.07
N GLY A 167 -17.47 -1.44 8.12
CA GLY A 167 -17.81 -1.33 6.71
C GLY A 167 -18.08 -2.68 6.06
N PHE A 168 -18.79 -2.63 4.93
CA PHE A 168 -18.90 -3.74 4.00
C PHE A 168 -18.73 -3.18 2.60
N THR A 169 -17.79 -3.71 1.83
CA THR A 169 -17.52 -3.19 0.49
C THR A 169 -17.48 -4.29 -0.55
N THR A 170 -18.12 -4.04 -1.69
CA THR A 170 -18.23 -5.02 -2.78
C THR A 170 -17.23 -4.70 -3.90
N ALA A 171 -17.02 -5.67 -4.80
CA ALA A 171 -16.28 -5.42 -6.04
C ALA A 171 -16.87 -4.27 -6.87
N LYS A 172 -18.20 -4.06 -6.81
CA LYS A 172 -18.86 -2.93 -7.47
C LYS A 172 -18.46 -1.60 -6.85
N ASP A 173 -18.39 -1.53 -5.51
CA ASP A 173 -17.96 -0.33 -4.80
C ASP A 173 -16.49 -0.01 -5.12
N LEU A 174 -15.65 -1.04 -5.28
CA LEU A 174 -14.26 -0.88 -5.66
C LEU A 174 -14.15 -0.28 -7.06
N MET A 175 -14.85 -0.84 -8.04
CA MET A 175 -14.88 -0.29 -9.40
C MET A 175 -15.37 1.16 -9.41
N TRP A 176 -16.37 1.48 -8.60
CA TRP A 176 -16.88 2.84 -8.46
C TRP A 176 -15.84 3.79 -7.87
N ARG A 177 -15.18 3.41 -6.77
CA ARG A 177 -14.13 4.23 -6.13
C ARG A 177 -12.92 4.43 -7.05
N LEU A 178 -12.44 3.38 -7.70
CA LEU A 178 -11.32 3.48 -8.65
C LEU A 178 -11.64 4.40 -9.83
N ARG A 179 -12.90 4.39 -10.30
CA ARG A 179 -13.37 5.31 -11.35
C ARG A 179 -13.37 6.76 -10.89
N THR A 180 -13.88 7.05 -9.69
CA THR A 180 -14.03 8.44 -9.22
C THR A 180 -12.72 9.03 -8.72
N GLN A 181 -11.81 8.21 -8.21
CA GLN A 181 -10.54 8.64 -7.66
C GLN A 181 -9.40 8.61 -8.69
N GLY A 182 -9.56 7.93 -9.83
CA GLY A 182 -8.62 8.02 -10.96
C GLY A 182 -7.62 6.87 -11.10
N GLY A 183 -7.69 5.83 -10.26
CA GLY A 183 -6.80 4.66 -10.32
C GLY A 183 -7.13 3.63 -11.41
N LEU A 184 -8.31 3.70 -12.04
CA LEU A 184 -8.76 2.65 -12.97
C LEU A 184 -8.05 2.71 -14.33
N ALA A 185 -7.74 3.91 -14.84
CA ALA A 185 -7.34 4.07 -16.25
C ALA A 185 -5.92 3.56 -16.54
N GLN A 186 -4.95 3.81 -15.66
CA GLN A 186 -3.57 3.35 -15.84
C GLN A 186 -3.44 1.85 -15.61
N GLU A 187 -4.09 1.30 -14.58
CA GLU A 187 -3.99 -0.12 -14.26
C GLU A 187 -4.75 -1.01 -15.26
N VAL A 188 -5.87 -0.56 -15.82
CA VAL A 188 -6.53 -1.26 -16.94
C VAL A 188 -5.63 -1.25 -18.18
N ALA A 189 -4.97 -0.13 -18.47
CA ALA A 189 -4.02 -0.07 -19.58
C ALA A 189 -2.78 -0.96 -19.33
N HIS A 190 -2.29 -1.03 -18.09
CA HIS A 190 -1.18 -1.90 -17.71
C HIS A 190 -1.58 -3.38 -17.79
N GLY A 191 -2.71 -3.77 -17.18
CA GLY A 191 -3.25 -5.13 -17.25
C GLY A 191 -3.52 -5.59 -18.68
N TYR A 192 -4.04 -4.71 -19.55
CA TYR A 192 -4.20 -4.99 -20.97
C TYR A 192 -2.85 -5.27 -21.66
N ARG A 193 -1.81 -4.44 -21.41
CA ARG A 193 -0.48 -4.65 -22.00
C ARG A 193 0.16 -5.95 -21.51
N THR A 194 0.03 -6.27 -20.22
CA THR A 194 0.55 -7.50 -19.63
C THR A 194 -0.14 -8.73 -20.21
N LEU A 195 -1.49 -8.72 -20.30
CA LEU A 195 -2.24 -9.80 -20.94
C LEU A 195 -1.86 -9.96 -22.41
N LYS A 196 -1.70 -8.86 -23.15
CA LYS A 196 -1.26 -8.90 -24.54
C LYS A 196 0.12 -9.54 -24.69
N GLY A 197 1.10 -9.15 -23.85
CA GLY A 197 2.45 -9.73 -23.86
C GLY A 197 2.56 -11.17 -23.35
N MET A 198 1.47 -11.76 -22.83
CA MET A 198 1.40 -13.17 -22.47
C MET A 198 0.75 -14.05 -23.55
N VAL A 199 0.07 -13.43 -24.51
CA VAL A 199 -0.66 -14.11 -25.61
C VAL A 199 0.10 -13.99 -26.94
N ASP A 200 0.95 -12.95 -27.06
CA ASP A 200 1.94 -12.78 -28.13
C ASP A 200 3.26 -13.50 -27.78
#